data_AF-A0A439V0T7-F1
#
_entry.id   AF-A0A439V0T7-F1
#
_cell.length_a   1.000
_cell.length_b   1.000
_cell.length_c   1.000
_cell.angle_alpha   90.00
_cell.angle_beta   90.00
_cell.angle_gamma   90.00
#
_symmetry.space_group_name_H-M   'P 1'
#
loop_
_entity.id
_entity.type
_entity.pdbx_description
1 polymer ?
#
loop_
_entity_poly.entity_id
_entity_poly.type
_entity_poly.pdbx_seq_one_letter_code
_entity_poly.pdbx_strand_id
1 'polypeptide(L)'
;MDEHKEKIAKAAAVLAKYDVGKNLTFLVDDAYRHGVEGVEWDHNFKPKDVPNGDRVQRFTYNGKTFELIAANKHLTWDGEEYWSDFTLAIDGETVLTTVLQTSYGGEWTSREVSISTVLLKQVKLGDWMEELQVVCERCRENWNQIQKRMEEERLAKQASGIDLGKYGD
;
A
#
# COMPACT_ATOMS: atom_id res chain seq x y z
N MET A 1 -22.83 13.54 -23.94
CA MET A 1 -21.79 13.09 -22.99
C MET A 1 -22.17 11.67 -22.61
N ASP A 2 -21.28 10.71 -22.82
CA ASP A 2 -21.57 9.28 -22.77
C ASP A 2 -21.90 8.84 -21.33
N GLU A 3 -23.05 8.23 -21.08
CA GLU A 3 -23.55 7.83 -19.75
C GLU A 3 -22.51 6.99 -18.99
N HIS A 4 -21.72 6.20 -19.73
CA HIS A 4 -20.63 5.41 -19.18
C HIS A 4 -19.51 6.28 -18.59
N LYS A 5 -19.12 7.36 -19.28
CA LYS A 5 -18.07 8.29 -18.78
C LYS A 5 -18.52 9.03 -17.53
N GLU A 6 -19.80 9.36 -17.43
CA GLU A 6 -20.36 9.99 -16.24
C GLU A 6 -20.36 9.04 -15.04
N LYS A 7 -20.68 7.75 -15.23
CA LYS A 7 -20.60 6.73 -14.18
C LYS A 7 -19.17 6.53 -13.67
N ILE A 8 -18.18 6.47 -14.57
CA ILE A 8 -16.76 6.37 -14.20
C ILE A 8 -16.32 7.61 -13.41
N ALA A 9 -16.70 8.82 -13.85
CA ALA A 9 -16.36 10.04 -13.14
C ALA A 9 -16.95 10.10 -11.73
N LYS A 10 -18.22 9.70 -11.57
CA LYS A 10 -18.86 9.60 -10.24
C LYS A 10 -18.16 8.59 -9.35
N ALA A 11 -17.83 7.41 -9.87
CA ALA A 11 -17.14 6.39 -9.09
C ALA A 11 -15.74 6.82 -8.67
N ALA A 12 -14.96 7.43 -9.57
CA ALA A 12 -13.64 7.99 -9.25
C ALA A 12 -13.72 9.06 -8.14
N ALA A 13 -14.75 9.93 -8.18
CA ALA A 13 -14.97 10.92 -7.13
C ALA A 13 -15.29 10.28 -5.76
N VAL A 14 -16.07 9.20 -5.73
CA VAL A 14 -16.33 8.44 -4.49
C VAL A 14 -15.05 7.80 -3.97
N LEU A 15 -14.27 7.12 -4.82
CA LEU A 15 -12.99 6.52 -4.44
C LEU A 15 -12.01 7.56 -3.88
N ALA A 16 -12.00 8.77 -4.45
CA ALA A 16 -11.19 9.87 -3.96
C ALA A 16 -11.63 10.36 -2.57
N LYS A 17 -12.94 10.42 -2.30
CA LYS A 17 -13.47 10.80 -0.98
C LYS A 17 -13.00 9.85 0.14
N TYR A 18 -12.83 8.57 -0.18
CA TYR A 18 -12.33 7.54 0.74
C TYR A 18 -10.81 7.36 0.69
N ASP A 19 -10.09 8.25 0.00
CA ASP A 19 -8.63 8.19 -0.16
C ASP A 19 -8.11 6.82 -0.64
N VAL A 20 -8.91 6.08 -1.44
CA VAL A 20 -8.62 4.68 -1.80
C VAL A 20 -7.25 4.54 -2.49
N GLY A 21 -6.91 5.43 -3.41
CA GLY A 21 -5.60 5.42 -4.08
C GLY A 21 -4.45 5.56 -3.09
N LYS A 22 -4.53 6.54 -2.17
CA LYS A 22 -3.50 6.75 -1.13
C LYS A 22 -3.40 5.58 -0.17
N ASN A 23 -4.53 5.00 0.22
CA ASN A 23 -4.60 3.85 1.11
C ASN A 23 -3.97 2.62 0.44
N LEU A 24 -4.28 2.35 -0.83
CA LEU A 24 -3.66 1.26 -1.58
C LEU A 24 -2.17 1.50 -1.84
N THR A 25 -1.76 2.71 -2.23
CA THR A 25 -0.34 3.08 -2.35
C THR A 25 0.40 2.78 -1.05
N PHE A 26 -0.15 3.22 0.08
CA PHE A 26 0.40 2.93 1.38
C PHE A 26 0.52 1.41 1.59
N LEU A 27 -0.56 0.64 1.42
CA LEU A 27 -0.60 -0.82 1.61
C LEU A 27 0.27 -1.64 0.65
N VAL A 28 0.63 -1.07 -0.50
CA VAL A 28 1.55 -1.70 -1.42
C VAL A 28 2.99 -1.54 -0.92
N ASP A 29 3.38 -0.46 -0.24
CA ASP A 29 4.79 -0.16 0.09
C ASP A 29 5.44 -0.90 1.29
N ASP A 30 4.82 -1.99 1.77
CA ASP A 30 5.38 -3.02 2.69
C ASP A 30 5.79 -2.60 4.12
N ALA A 31 6.19 -1.36 4.38
CA ALA A 31 6.99 -1.00 5.57
C ALA A 31 6.29 -1.18 6.95
N TYR A 32 4.97 -1.35 7.01
CA TYR A 32 4.13 -1.27 8.23
C TYR A 32 3.44 -2.60 8.60
N ARG A 33 3.77 -3.72 7.93
CA ARG A 33 2.99 -4.98 7.99
C ARG A 33 3.14 -5.82 9.27
N HIS A 34 3.94 -5.40 10.24
CA HIS A 34 4.25 -6.24 11.42
C HIS A 34 3.45 -5.85 12.66
N GLY A 35 2.68 -6.80 13.21
CA GLY A 35 2.05 -6.66 14.53
C GLY A 35 0.84 -5.74 14.58
N VAL A 36 0.19 -5.48 13.44
CA VAL A 36 -1.02 -4.66 13.39
C VAL A 36 -2.21 -5.45 13.95
N GLU A 37 -2.73 -5.04 15.10
CA GLU A 37 -3.85 -5.71 15.77
C GLU A 37 -5.11 -5.74 14.89
N GLY A 38 -5.71 -6.93 14.78
CA GLY A 38 -6.93 -7.17 14.01
C GLY A 38 -6.71 -7.37 12.51
N VAL A 39 -5.46 -7.31 12.02
CA VAL A 39 -5.12 -7.55 10.62
C VAL A 39 -4.20 -8.76 10.51
N GLU A 40 -4.65 -9.79 9.81
CA GLU A 40 -3.89 -11.02 9.59
C GLU A 40 -3.23 -10.99 8.21
N TRP A 41 -1.90 -10.86 8.18
CA TRP A 41 -1.15 -10.79 6.93
C TRP A 41 -0.76 -12.19 6.43
N ASP A 42 -1.14 -12.54 5.19
CA ASP A 42 -0.70 -13.77 4.55
C ASP A 42 0.68 -13.55 3.90
N HIS A 43 1.72 -13.94 4.62
CA HIS A 43 3.10 -13.86 4.13
C HIS A 43 3.45 -14.95 3.10
N ASN A 44 2.59 -15.95 2.90
CA ASN A 44 2.83 -17.03 1.94
C ASN A 44 2.29 -16.70 0.54
N PHE A 45 1.43 -15.69 0.42
CA PHE A 45 1.00 -15.18 -0.88
C PHE A 45 2.12 -14.39 -1.55
N LYS A 46 2.70 -14.95 -2.62
CA LYS A 46 3.88 -14.39 -3.30
C LYS A 46 3.59 -14.05 -4.76
N PRO A 47 4.35 -13.13 -5.38
CA PRO A 47 4.13 -12.76 -6.79
C PRO A 47 4.21 -13.96 -7.76
N LYS A 48 5.04 -14.95 -7.46
CA LYS A 48 5.18 -16.20 -8.24
C LYS A 48 3.88 -17.03 -8.31
N ASP A 49 2.95 -16.83 -7.38
CA ASP A 49 1.67 -17.54 -7.32
C ASP A 49 0.62 -16.89 -8.23
N VAL A 50 0.94 -15.73 -8.82
CA VAL A 50 0.10 -14.99 -9.77
C VAL A 50 0.77 -14.98 -11.15
N PRO A 51 0.06 -15.32 -12.24
CA PRO A 51 0.59 -15.20 -13.59
C PRO A 51 1.07 -13.77 -13.89
N ASN A 52 2.32 -13.63 -14.35
CA ASN A 52 2.98 -12.33 -14.55
C ASN A 52 2.94 -11.41 -13.31
N GLY A 53 2.91 -11.99 -12.11
CA GLY A 53 2.86 -11.26 -10.86
C GLY A 53 4.10 -10.41 -10.64
N ASP A 54 3.87 -9.12 -10.38
CA ASP A 54 4.91 -8.13 -10.08
C ASP A 54 4.96 -7.88 -8.57
N ARG A 55 3.81 -7.55 -7.98
CA ARG A 55 3.69 -7.32 -6.54
C ARG A 55 2.34 -7.79 -6.04
N VAL A 56 2.34 -8.51 -4.93
CA VAL A 56 1.09 -9.01 -4.35
C VAL A 56 1.10 -8.83 -2.84
N GLN A 57 -0.09 -8.67 -2.28
CA GLN A 57 -0.32 -8.70 -0.85
C GLN A 57 -1.70 -9.28 -0.57
N ARG A 58 -1.80 -10.13 0.45
CA ARG A 58 -3.07 -10.62 0.97
C ARG A 58 -3.16 -10.40 2.47
N PHE A 59 -4.31 -9.97 2.96
CA PHE A 59 -4.59 -9.88 4.38
C PHE A 59 -6.06 -10.13 4.68
N THR A 60 -6.35 -10.50 5.91
CA THR A 60 -7.71 -10.67 6.41
C THR A 60 -8.03 -9.61 7.46
N TYR A 61 -9.19 -8.99 7.34
CA TYR A 61 -9.72 -8.02 8.29
C TYR A 61 -11.24 -8.17 8.39
N ASN A 62 -11.79 -8.21 9.61
CA ASN A 62 -13.23 -8.42 9.85
C ASN A 62 -13.83 -9.62 9.10
N GLY A 63 -13.06 -10.72 8.97
CA GLY A 63 -13.49 -11.94 8.27
C GLY A 63 -13.50 -11.86 6.75
N LYS A 64 -13.10 -10.73 6.15
CA LYS A 64 -12.93 -10.54 4.70
C LYS A 64 -11.47 -10.66 4.30
N THR A 65 -11.21 -11.30 3.18
CA THR A 65 -9.87 -11.44 2.60
C THR A 65 -9.65 -10.40 1.52
N PHE A 66 -8.67 -9.52 1.73
CA PHE A 66 -8.25 -8.49 0.79
C PHE A 66 -7.02 -8.98 0.02
N GLU A 67 -7.06 -8.88 -1.30
CA GLU A 67 -5.96 -9.25 -2.19
C GLU A 67 -5.61 -8.08 -3.10
N LEU A 68 -4.40 -7.54 -2.93
CA LEU A 68 -3.83 -6.49 -3.75
C LEU A 68 -2.87 -7.17 -4.71
N ILE A 69 -3.14 -7.07 -6.01
CA ILE A 69 -2.43 -7.80 -7.06
C ILE A 69 -1.99 -6.82 -8.13
N ALA A 70 -0.69 -6.64 -8.29
CA ALA A 70 -0.07 -6.00 -9.43
C ALA A 70 0.54 -7.05 -10.35
N ALA A 71 0.18 -7.04 -11.63
CA ALA A 71 0.66 -7.98 -12.63
C ALA A 71 0.89 -7.28 -13.98
N ASN A 72 1.46 -8.00 -14.95
CA ASN A 72 1.70 -7.50 -16.31
C ASN A 72 2.51 -6.20 -16.33
N LYS A 73 3.75 -6.26 -15.86
CA LYS A 73 4.67 -5.11 -15.87
C LYS A 73 4.89 -4.59 -17.30
N HIS A 74 4.68 -3.29 -17.49
CA HIS A 74 4.89 -2.52 -18.72
C HIS A 74 5.98 -1.47 -18.49
N LEU A 75 7.17 -1.70 -19.04
CA LEU A 75 8.34 -0.82 -18.90
C LEU A 75 8.22 0.41 -19.80
N THR A 76 8.62 1.58 -19.30
CA THR A 76 8.91 2.75 -20.15
C THR A 76 10.21 2.53 -20.94
N TRP A 77 10.40 3.29 -22.02
CA TRP A 77 11.55 3.14 -22.92
C TRP A 77 12.90 3.44 -22.26
N ASP A 78 12.92 4.31 -21.26
CA ASP A 78 14.10 4.68 -20.47
C ASP A 78 14.36 3.74 -19.28
N GLY A 79 13.39 2.89 -18.92
CA GLY A 79 13.48 1.97 -17.79
C GLY A 79 13.44 2.64 -16.41
N GLU A 80 13.26 3.97 -16.36
CA GLU A 80 13.15 4.74 -15.12
C GLU A 80 11.77 4.56 -14.45
N GLU A 81 10.79 4.08 -15.21
CA GLU A 81 9.42 3.88 -14.75
C GLU A 81 8.79 2.62 -15.36
N TYR A 82 7.83 2.04 -14.67
CA TYR A 82 6.95 1.02 -15.24
C TYR A 82 5.59 1.00 -14.57
N TRP A 83 4.63 0.45 -15.29
CA TRP A 83 3.23 0.41 -14.88
C TRP A 83 2.80 -1.06 -14.84
N SER A 84 2.08 -1.45 -13.81
CA SER A 84 1.50 -2.79 -13.66
C SER A 84 -0.02 -2.67 -13.59
N ASP A 85 -0.74 -3.63 -14.16
CA ASP A 85 -2.18 -3.77 -13.95
C ASP A 85 -2.42 -4.06 -12.47
N PHE A 86 -3.15 -3.18 -11.79
CA PHE A 86 -3.46 -3.32 -10.37
C PHE A 86 -4.90 -3.77 -10.17
N THR A 87 -5.09 -4.79 -9.35
CA THR A 87 -6.40 -5.34 -8.97
C THR A 87 -6.52 -5.41 -7.46
N LEU A 88 -7.65 -4.97 -6.93
CA LEU A 88 -8.10 -5.30 -5.59
C LEU A 88 -9.25 -6.30 -5.69
N ALA A 89 -9.09 -7.46 -5.05
CA ALA A 89 -10.14 -8.44 -4.86
C ALA A 89 -10.48 -8.59 -3.37
N ILE A 90 -11.77 -8.76 -3.08
CA ILE A 90 -12.30 -9.00 -1.74
C ILE A 90 -13.04 -10.33 -1.78
N ASP A 91 -12.63 -11.29 -0.94
CA ASP A 91 -13.20 -12.65 -0.90
C ASP A 91 -13.25 -13.32 -2.30
N GLY A 92 -12.22 -13.07 -3.10
CA GLY A 92 -12.10 -13.57 -4.48
C GLY A 92 -12.88 -12.78 -5.54
N GLU A 93 -13.65 -11.75 -5.16
CA GLU A 93 -14.36 -10.89 -6.09
C GLU A 93 -13.56 -9.63 -6.41
N THR A 94 -13.28 -9.37 -7.70
CA THR A 94 -12.64 -8.13 -8.15
C THR A 94 -13.56 -6.92 -7.93
N VAL A 95 -13.15 -6.03 -7.02
CA VAL A 95 -13.87 -4.78 -6.71
C VAL A 95 -13.23 -3.54 -7.32
N LEU A 96 -11.95 -3.59 -7.70
CA LEU A 96 -11.26 -2.47 -8.35
C LEU A 96 -10.18 -2.99 -9.30
N THR A 97 -10.11 -2.40 -10.49
CA THR A 97 -9.00 -2.58 -11.42
C THR A 97 -8.51 -1.23 -11.91
N THR A 98 -7.22 -0.96 -11.73
CA THR A 98 -6.55 0.28 -12.08
C THR A 98 -5.06 0.02 -12.39
N VAL A 99 -4.18 1.00 -12.15
CA VAL A 99 -2.75 0.91 -12.44
C VAL A 99 -1.92 1.18 -11.18
N LEU A 100 -0.85 0.39 -11.02
CA LEU A 100 0.25 0.69 -10.12
C LEU A 100 1.42 1.25 -10.95
N GLN A 101 1.75 2.51 -10.74
CA GLN A 101 2.96 3.13 -11.29
C GLN A 101 4.11 2.90 -10.32
N THR A 102 5.29 2.56 -10.85
CA THR A 102 6.52 2.45 -10.08
C THR A 102 7.62 3.22 -10.77
N SER A 103 8.25 4.15 -10.05
CA SER A 103 9.33 4.98 -10.57
C SER A 103 10.61 4.75 -9.75
N TYR A 104 11.75 4.74 -10.44
CA TYR A 104 13.07 4.57 -9.84
C TYR A 104 13.75 5.95 -9.72
N GLY A 105 13.85 6.45 -8.49
CA GLY A 105 14.53 7.71 -8.17
C GLY A 105 15.87 7.45 -7.49
N GLY A 106 16.92 7.19 -8.26
CA GLY A 106 18.26 6.95 -7.73
C GLY A 106 18.31 5.76 -6.76
N GLU A 107 18.50 6.03 -5.46
CA GLU A 107 18.54 4.99 -4.40
C GLU A 107 17.15 4.52 -3.94
N TRP A 108 16.07 5.13 -4.41
CA TRP A 108 14.71 4.88 -3.91
C TRP A 108 13.77 4.41 -5.02
N THR A 109 12.85 3.52 -4.65
CA THR A 109 11.72 3.12 -5.51
C THR A 109 10.45 3.72 -4.92
N SER A 110 9.72 4.50 -5.71
CA SER A 110 8.40 5.00 -5.34
C SER A 110 7.31 4.22 -6.07
N ARG A 111 6.16 4.05 -5.44
CA ARG A 111 5.00 3.38 -6.01
C ARG A 111 3.75 4.22 -5.80
N GLU A 112 2.84 4.19 -6.75
CA GLU A 112 1.57 4.90 -6.67
C GLU A 112 0.45 4.10 -7.35
N VAL A 113 -0.64 3.87 -6.62
CA VAL A 113 -1.89 3.35 -7.18
C VAL A 113 -2.73 4.53 -7.66
N SER A 114 -2.82 4.68 -8.97
CA SER A 114 -3.38 5.88 -9.62
C SER A 114 -4.83 5.69 -10.01
N ILE A 115 -5.76 6.24 -9.23
CA ILE A 115 -7.20 6.22 -9.53
C ILE A 115 -7.58 7.51 -10.28
N SER A 116 -7.83 7.39 -11.59
CA SER A 116 -8.35 8.48 -12.42
C SER A 116 -9.41 7.98 -13.38
N THR A 117 -10.20 8.88 -13.96
CA THR A 117 -11.22 8.53 -14.97
C THR A 117 -10.65 7.86 -16.22
N VAL A 118 -9.34 8.00 -16.46
CA VAL A 118 -8.64 7.39 -17.59
C VAL A 118 -8.08 6.02 -17.22
N LEU A 119 -7.63 5.85 -15.98
CA LEU A 119 -6.94 4.62 -15.52
C LEU A 119 -7.86 3.63 -14.81
N LEU A 120 -9.09 4.03 -14.46
CA LEU A 120 -10.07 3.19 -13.81
C LEU A 120 -10.74 2.26 -14.83
N LYS A 121 -10.41 0.97 -14.78
CA LYS A 121 -10.94 -0.05 -15.71
C LYS A 121 -12.22 -0.69 -15.18
N GLN A 122 -12.29 -0.93 -13.87
CA GLN A 122 -13.43 -1.57 -13.20
C GLN A 122 -13.54 -1.08 -11.76
N VAL A 123 -14.77 -0.91 -11.26
CA VAL A 123 -15.04 -0.61 -9.86
C VAL A 123 -16.41 -1.15 -9.41
N LYS A 124 -16.44 -1.71 -8.20
CA LYS A 124 -17.64 -2.02 -7.42
C LYS A 124 -17.53 -1.32 -6.07
N LEU A 125 -18.26 -0.24 -5.89
CA LEU A 125 -18.26 0.53 -4.65
C LEU A 125 -18.90 -0.31 -3.53
N GLY A 126 -18.36 -0.23 -2.32
CA GLY A 126 -18.91 -0.89 -1.13
C GLY A 126 -18.13 -0.56 0.13
N ASP A 127 -18.56 -1.15 1.24
CA ASP A 127 -18.04 -0.88 2.59
C ASP A 127 -16.55 -1.21 2.76
N TRP A 128 -16.00 -2.02 1.86
CA TRP A 128 -14.57 -2.34 1.80
C TRP A 128 -13.70 -1.08 1.72
N MET A 129 -14.21 0.03 1.16
CA MET A 129 -13.48 1.30 1.08
C MET A 129 -13.22 1.90 2.47
N GLU A 130 -14.21 1.81 3.37
CA GLU A 130 -14.07 2.28 4.76
C GLU A 130 -13.19 1.33 5.56
N GLU A 131 -13.37 0.02 5.39
CA GLU A 131 -12.52 -0.99 6.04
C GLU A 131 -11.05 -0.83 5.64
N LEU A 132 -10.77 -0.56 4.37
CA LEU A 132 -9.43 -0.28 3.87
C LEU A 132 -8.81 0.94 4.55
N GLN A 133 -9.59 2.01 4.76
CA GLN A 133 -9.14 3.19 5.48
C GLN A 133 -8.77 2.84 6.93
N VAL A 134 -9.64 2.10 7.63
CA VAL A 134 -9.39 1.68 9.02
C VAL A 134 -8.12 0.82 9.12
N VAL A 135 -7.91 -0.11 8.19
CA VAL A 135 -6.68 -0.93 8.13
C VAL A 135 -5.46 -0.04 7.97
N CYS A 136 -5.50 0.94 7.06
CA CYS A 136 -4.40 1.89 6.87
C CYS A 136 -4.12 2.73 8.11
N GLU A 137 -5.15 3.23 8.79
CA GLU A 137 -5.00 4.00 10.03
C GLU A 137 -4.31 3.18 11.11
N ARG A 138 -4.76 1.93 11.35
CA ARG A 138 -4.11 1.01 12.30
C ARG A 138 -2.66 0.73 11.95
N CYS A 139 -2.37 0.53 10.66
CA CYS A 139 -0.99 0.32 10.19
C CYS A 139 -0.12 1.55 10.44
N ARG A 140 -0.63 2.77 10.19
CA ARG A 140 0.09 4.02 10.45
C ARG A 140 0.35 4.23 11.94
N GLU A 141 -0.64 3.99 12.78
CA GLU A 141 -0.50 4.08 14.24
C GLU A 141 0.58 3.13 14.76
N ASN A 142 0.52 1.86 14.35
CA ASN A 142 1.52 0.86 14.71
C ASN A 142 2.93 1.23 14.22
N TRP A 143 3.05 1.69 12.97
CA TRP A 143 4.34 2.13 12.44
C TRP A 143 4.93 3.32 13.21
N ASN A 144 4.11 4.30 13.58
CA ASN A 144 4.54 5.43 14.39
C ASN A 144 5.06 4.98 15.77
N GLN A 145 4.42 4.00 16.39
CA GLN A 145 4.90 3.43 17.65
C GLN A 145 6.25 2.73 17.48
N ILE A 146 6.42 1.96 16.41
CA ILE A 146 7.69 1.27 16.09
C ILE A 146 8.80 2.31 15.84
N GLN A 147 8.55 3.33 15.03
CA GLN A 147 9.50 4.39 14.74
C GLN A 147 9.94 5.13 16.01
N LYS A 148 9.00 5.45 16.91
CA LYS A 148 9.32 6.06 18.20
C LYS A 148 10.24 5.17 19.04
N ARG A 149 9.95 3.86 19.13
CA ARG A 149 10.80 2.90 19.85
C ARG A 149 12.20 2.78 19.23
N MET A 150 12.28 2.70 17.90
CA MET A 150 13.56 2.64 17.19
C MET A 150 14.41 3.89 17.44
N GLU A 151 13.79 5.06 17.48
CA GLU A 151 14.48 6.31 17.78
C GLU A 151 14.95 6.36 19.24
N GLU A 152 14.11 5.94 20.21
CA GLU A 152 14.49 5.83 21.61
C GLU A 152 15.69 4.87 21.81
N GLU A 153 15.68 3.71 21.15
CA GLU A 153 16.80 2.76 21.17
C GLU A 153 18.07 3.34 20.52
N ARG A 154 17.92 4.09 19.42
CA ARG A 154 19.05 4.77 18.75
C ARG A 154 19.68 5.81 19.66
N LEU A 155 18.87 6.65 20.31
CA LEU A 155 19.32 7.65 21.26
C LEU A 155 19.97 7.01 22.50
N ALA A 156 19.39 5.93 23.03
CA ALA A 156 19.97 5.19 24.14
C ALA A 156 21.36 4.61 23.80
N LYS A 157 21.51 4.04 22.60
CA LYS A 157 22.82 3.56 22.11
C LYS A 157 23.82 4.71 21.98
N GLN A 158 23.42 5.86 21.43
CA GLN A 158 24.29 7.03 21.32
C GLN A 158 24.70 7.57 22.70
N ALA A 159 23.77 7.64 23.66
CA ALA A 159 24.04 8.08 25.02
C ALA A 159 24.96 7.11 25.78
N SER A 160 24.79 5.80 25.57
CA SER A 160 25.66 4.77 26.18
C SER A 160 27.10 4.79 25.68
N GLY A 161 27.38 5.48 24.57
CA GLY A 161 28.72 5.69 24.03
C GLY A 161 29.43 6.95 24.54
N ILE A 162 28.78 7.75 25.40
CA ILE A 162 29.37 8.95 26.01
C ILE A 162 30.05 8.54 27.33
N ASP A 163 31.36 8.34 27.29
CA ASP A 163 32.21 8.25 28.48
C ASP A 163 32.65 9.66 28.89
N LEU A 164 32.21 10.13 30.06
CA LEU A 164 32.59 11.44 30.60
C LEU A 164 33.98 11.43 31.27
N GLY A 165 34.66 10.28 31.34
CA GLY A 165 35.89 10.11 32.09
C GLY A 165 35.68 10.31 33.60
N LYS A 166 36.70 10.00 34.41
CA LYS A 166 36.72 10.44 35.80
C LYS A 166 37.01 11.94 35.83
N TYR A 167 36.08 12.74 36.35
CA TYR A 167 36.42 14.07 36.84
C TYR A 167 37.47 13.90 37.93
N GLY A 168 38.71 14.34 37.64
CA GLY A 168 39.81 14.26 38.58
C GLY A 168 39.59 15.22 39.75
N ASP A 169 39.74 14.68 40.95
CA ASP A 169 40.03 15.46 42.17
C ASP A 169 41.48 15.99 42.14
#